data_AF-A0A314YMT2-F1
#
_entry.id   AF-A0A314YMT2-F1
#
_cell.length_a   1.000
_cell.length_b   1.000
_cell.length_c   1.000
_cell.angle_alpha   90.00
_cell.angle_beta   90.00
_cell.angle_gamma   90.00
#
_symmetry.space_group_name_H-M   'P 1'
#
loop_
_entity.id
_entity.type
_entity.pdbx_description
1 polymer ?
#
loop_
_entity_poly.entity_id
_entity_poly.type
_entity_poly.pdbx_seq_one_letter_code
_entity_poly.pdbx_strand_id
1 'polypeptide(L)'
;MGRRPARCYRQIKNKPYPKSRFCRGVPDPKIRIYDVGMKKKGVDEFPFCIHLVSWEKENVSSEALEAARIACNKYMAKFAGKDTFHLRVRVHPFHVLRINKMLSCAGAIGFRLVLLSVRCKDTNKNHAHEALRRAKFKFPGRQKIIESRKWGFTKFSRADYVRLKAEHRIVPDGVNAKLLGCHGSLALRRPGGAFIDAAVN
;
A
#
# COMPACT_ATOMS: atom_id res chain seq x y z
N MET A 1 24.59 -1.86 21.31
CA MET A 1 24.92 -0.50 20.83
C MET A 1 23.64 0.20 20.42
N GLY A 2 23.41 1.43 20.86
CA GLY A 2 22.17 2.18 20.58
C GLY A 2 22.03 2.58 19.11
N ARG A 3 20.78 2.77 18.66
CA ARG A 3 20.50 3.22 17.29
C ARG A 3 20.85 4.69 17.12
N ARG A 4 21.50 5.05 15.99
CA ARG A 4 21.71 6.46 15.65
C ARG A 4 20.37 7.19 15.39
N PRO A 5 20.27 8.48 15.72
CA PRO A 5 19.11 9.30 15.41
C PRO A 5 18.76 9.28 13.90
N ALA A 6 17.47 9.25 13.58
CA ALA A 6 17.01 9.17 12.18
C ALA A 6 17.43 10.39 11.33
N ARG A 7 17.71 11.54 11.96
CA ARG A 7 18.20 12.75 11.28
C ARG A 7 19.49 12.51 10.49
N CYS A 8 20.33 11.57 10.91
CA CYS A 8 21.59 11.24 10.22
C CYS A 8 21.38 10.66 8.83
N TYR A 9 20.25 9.97 8.60
CA TYR A 9 19.98 9.23 7.37
C TYR A 9 18.82 9.79 6.55
N ARG A 10 18.10 10.79 7.07
CA ARG A 10 16.88 11.34 6.45
C ARG A 10 17.12 11.81 5.02
N GLN A 11 18.23 12.49 4.76
CA GLN A 11 18.56 12.98 3.42
C GLN A 11 19.13 11.86 2.54
N ILE A 12 18.61 11.73 1.34
CA ILE A 12 19.10 10.78 0.34
C ILE A 12 20.36 11.35 -0.33
N LYS A 13 21.53 11.06 0.24
CA LYS A 13 22.83 11.53 -0.28
C LYS A 13 23.52 10.50 -1.18
N ASN A 14 23.34 9.22 -0.86
CA ASN A 14 24.05 8.12 -1.50
C ASN A 14 23.21 7.48 -2.60
N LYS A 15 23.87 6.78 -3.52
CA LYS A 15 23.21 5.90 -4.50
C LYS A 15 22.43 4.78 -3.78
N PRO A 16 21.33 4.28 -4.36
CA PRO A 16 20.61 3.12 -3.81
C PRO A 16 21.55 1.93 -3.61
N TYR A 17 21.54 1.33 -2.41
CA TYR A 17 22.45 0.25 -2.04
C TYR A 17 21.66 -0.93 -1.48
N PRO A 18 21.18 -1.85 -2.33
CA PRO A 18 20.35 -2.97 -1.87
C PRO A 18 21.17 -4.13 -1.32
N LYS A 19 20.52 -4.92 -0.46
CA LYS A 19 21.00 -6.26 -0.09
C LYS A 19 21.20 -7.06 -1.37
N SER A 20 22.42 -7.54 -1.58
CA SER A 20 22.84 -8.15 -2.84
C SER A 20 24.05 -9.06 -2.61
N ARG A 21 24.52 -9.77 -3.64
CA ARG A 21 25.75 -10.59 -3.57
C ARG A 21 26.98 -9.81 -3.11
N PHE A 22 26.99 -8.49 -3.32
CA PHE A 22 28.05 -7.56 -2.95
C PHE A 22 27.83 -6.89 -1.58
N CYS A 23 26.58 -6.87 -1.09
CA CYS A 23 26.20 -6.31 0.22
C CYS A 23 25.68 -7.42 1.13
N ARG A 24 26.61 -8.11 1.80
CA ARG A 24 26.35 -9.26 2.69
C ARG A 24 26.27 -8.81 4.15
N GLY A 25 25.70 -9.66 5.02
CA GLY A 25 25.59 -9.37 6.46
C GLY A 25 24.59 -8.26 6.82
N VAL A 26 23.66 -7.95 5.91
CA VAL A 26 22.62 -6.94 6.13
C VAL A 26 21.56 -7.50 7.09
N PRO A 27 21.25 -6.81 8.20
CA PRO A 27 20.20 -7.25 9.11
C PRO A 27 18.82 -7.10 8.46
N ASP A 28 17.89 -7.98 8.84
CA ASP A 28 16.54 -7.94 8.29
C ASP A 28 15.76 -6.70 8.77
N PRO A 29 14.88 -6.15 7.93
CA PRO A 29 14.10 -4.97 8.29
C PRO A 29 13.11 -5.27 9.42
N LYS A 30 12.86 -4.28 10.27
CA LYS A 30 11.93 -4.41 11.41
C LYS A 30 10.48 -4.68 10.95
N ILE A 31 10.08 -4.06 9.85
CA ILE A 31 8.78 -4.32 9.21
C ILE A 31 8.82 -5.67 8.49
N ARG A 32 7.98 -6.61 8.95
CA ARG A 32 7.83 -7.95 8.36
C ARG A 32 6.48 -8.15 7.67
N ILE A 33 5.47 -7.40 8.08
CA ILE A 33 4.08 -7.55 7.62
C ILE A 33 3.68 -6.28 6.88
N TYR A 34 3.32 -6.41 5.60
CA TYR A 34 2.92 -5.28 4.76
C TYR A 34 1.41 -5.15 4.63
N ASP A 35 0.67 -6.26 4.69
CA ASP A 35 -0.79 -6.30 4.61
C ASP A 35 -1.39 -6.71 5.97
N VAL A 36 -2.38 -5.95 6.45
CA VAL A 36 -3.01 -6.11 7.77
C VAL A 36 -4.52 -5.93 7.65
N GLY A 37 -5.28 -6.58 8.53
CA GLY A 37 -6.74 -6.60 8.48
C GLY A 37 -7.24 -7.66 7.50
N MET A 38 -8.42 -7.44 6.92
CA MET A 38 -9.07 -8.42 6.06
C MET A 38 -8.54 -8.39 4.62
N LYS A 39 -7.43 -9.10 4.43
CA LYS A 39 -6.77 -9.27 3.12
C LYS A 39 -7.54 -10.17 2.14
N LYS A 40 -8.38 -11.09 2.63
CA LYS A 40 -9.13 -12.04 1.79
C LYS A 40 -10.42 -11.47 1.22
N LYS A 41 -10.93 -10.36 1.78
CA LYS A 41 -12.18 -9.75 1.33
C LYS A 41 -12.08 -9.26 -0.11
N GLY A 42 -13.15 -9.52 -0.85
CA GLY A 42 -13.29 -9.20 -2.25
C GLY A 42 -13.13 -7.71 -2.54
N VAL A 43 -12.92 -7.38 -3.81
CA VAL A 43 -12.81 -6.00 -4.30
C VAL A 43 -14.07 -5.18 -4.05
N ASP A 44 -15.25 -5.82 -4.03
CA ASP A 44 -16.54 -5.14 -3.89
C ASP A 44 -16.85 -4.68 -2.45
N GLU A 45 -16.28 -5.34 -1.44
CA GLU A 45 -16.61 -5.04 -0.04
C GLU A 45 -16.03 -3.72 0.47
N PHE A 46 -14.90 -3.30 -0.09
CA PHE A 46 -14.13 -2.13 0.37
C PHE A 46 -13.93 -1.12 -0.76
N PRO A 47 -14.95 -0.32 -1.08
CA PRO A 47 -14.90 0.70 -2.13
C PRO A 47 -14.03 1.90 -1.76
N PHE A 48 -14.01 2.29 -0.48
CA PHE A 48 -13.31 3.47 -0.02
C PHE A 48 -11.81 3.20 0.11
N CYS A 49 -10.98 4.11 -0.39
CA CYS A 49 -9.54 4.06 -0.20
C CYS A 49 -8.96 5.42 0.15
N ILE A 50 -8.03 5.41 1.11
CA ILE A 50 -7.30 6.57 1.57
C ILE A 50 -5.81 6.25 1.63
N HIS A 51 -4.99 7.23 1.26
CA HIS A 51 -3.55 7.11 1.12
C HIS A 51 -2.84 8.12 2.01
N LEU A 52 -1.76 7.68 2.66
CA LEU A 52 -0.77 8.57 3.24
C LEU A 52 0.37 8.73 2.23
N VAL A 53 0.63 9.96 1.79
CA VAL A 53 1.58 10.28 0.73
C VAL A 53 2.72 11.14 1.28
N SER A 54 3.95 10.80 0.92
CA SER A 54 5.11 11.63 1.26
C SER A 54 5.13 12.91 0.43
N TRP A 55 5.24 14.06 1.08
CA TRP A 55 5.40 15.37 0.43
C TRP A 55 6.85 15.88 0.50
N GLU A 56 7.79 15.00 0.87
CA GLU A 56 9.22 15.28 0.88
C GLU A 56 9.98 14.07 0.31
N LYS A 57 11.18 14.34 -0.22
CA LYS A 57 12.12 13.29 -0.65
C LYS A 57 13.05 12.97 0.51
N GLU A 58 12.84 11.83 1.13
CA GLU A 58 13.57 11.42 2.32
C GLU A 58 13.72 9.90 2.42
N ASN A 59 14.69 9.45 3.19
CA ASN A 59 14.80 8.05 3.60
C ASN A 59 13.92 7.82 4.83
N VAL A 60 13.02 6.86 4.72
CA VAL A 60 12.19 6.39 5.84
C VAL A 60 12.76 5.08 6.36
N SER A 61 12.97 4.99 7.67
CA SER A 61 13.55 3.78 8.27
C SER A 61 12.52 2.64 8.37
N SER A 62 13.00 1.40 8.38
CA SER A 62 12.12 0.22 8.50
C SER A 62 11.30 0.22 9.81
N GLU A 63 11.84 0.82 10.86
CA GLU A 63 11.19 0.94 12.16
C GLU A 63 10.12 2.03 12.18
N ALA A 64 10.32 3.13 11.43
CA ALA A 64 9.27 4.14 11.26
C ALA A 64 8.06 3.56 10.52
N LEU A 65 8.30 2.75 9.48
CA LEU A 65 7.25 2.03 8.77
C LEU A 65 6.49 1.07 9.70
N GLU A 66 7.21 0.29 10.52
CA GLU A 66 6.57 -0.63 11.47
C GLU A 66 5.78 0.12 12.56
N ALA A 67 6.33 1.20 13.11
CA ALA A 67 5.64 2.02 14.10
C ALA A 67 4.36 2.66 13.52
N ALA A 68 4.43 3.17 12.28
CA ALA A 68 3.28 3.74 11.59
C ALA A 68 2.20 2.67 11.30
N ARG A 69 2.62 1.47 10.87
CA ARG A 69 1.73 0.33 10.64
C ARG A 69 1.00 -0.07 11.92
N ILE A 70 1.73 -0.24 13.03
CA ILE A 70 1.16 -0.58 14.34
C ILE A 70 0.18 0.50 14.80
N ALA A 71 0.55 1.77 14.69
CA ALA A 71 -0.30 2.89 15.10
C ALA A 71 -1.63 2.93 14.32
N CYS A 72 -1.56 2.78 12.99
CA CYS A 72 -2.74 2.72 12.14
C CYS A 72 -3.61 1.50 12.47
N ASN A 73 -3.01 0.31 12.58
CA ASN A 73 -3.73 -0.93 12.86
C ASN A 73 -4.41 -0.91 14.24
N LYS A 74 -3.72 -0.43 15.27
CA LYS A 74 -4.28 -0.36 16.64
C LYS A 74 -5.51 0.55 16.70
N TYR A 75 -5.48 1.69 16.00
CA TYR A 75 -6.64 2.57 15.94
C TYR A 75 -7.79 1.93 15.17
N MET A 76 -7.54 1.45 13.95
CA MET A 76 -8.59 0.85 13.12
C MET A 76 -9.22 -0.39 13.78
N ALA A 77 -8.42 -1.27 14.38
CA ALA A 77 -8.93 -2.45 15.07
C ALA A 77 -9.79 -2.10 16.29
N LYS A 78 -9.50 -1.00 16.99
CA LYS A 78 -10.26 -0.56 18.17
C LYS A 78 -11.59 0.09 17.80
N PHE A 79 -11.59 0.96 16.78
CA PHE A 79 -12.77 1.80 16.47
C PHE A 79 -13.61 1.27 15.30
N ALA A 80 -12.98 0.75 14.26
CA ALA A 80 -13.68 0.21 13.09
C ALA A 80 -13.90 -1.30 13.15
N GLY A 81 -13.14 -2.02 13.99
CA GLY A 81 -13.11 -3.49 14.05
C GLY A 81 -12.11 -4.10 13.08
N LYS A 82 -11.57 -5.28 13.41
CA LYS A 82 -10.51 -5.95 12.62
C LYS A 82 -10.96 -6.36 11.21
N ASP A 83 -12.28 -6.51 11.03
CA ASP A 83 -12.84 -7.16 9.84
C ASP A 83 -13.34 -6.18 8.78
N THR A 84 -13.21 -4.89 9.05
CA THR A 84 -13.84 -3.81 8.29
C THR A 84 -12.86 -2.98 7.47
N PHE A 85 -11.57 -3.32 7.54
CA PHE A 85 -10.52 -2.64 6.79
C PHE A 85 -9.45 -3.60 6.29
N HIS A 86 -8.72 -3.14 5.28
CA HIS A 86 -7.47 -3.74 4.82
C HIS A 86 -6.44 -2.62 4.68
N LEU A 87 -5.39 -2.69 5.49
CA LEU A 87 -4.27 -1.77 5.50
C LEU A 87 -3.10 -2.40 4.74
N ARG A 88 -2.51 -1.65 3.81
CA ARG A 88 -1.32 -2.02 3.05
C ARG A 88 -0.22 -0.97 3.20
N VAL A 89 0.95 -1.39 3.62
CA VAL A 89 2.18 -0.60 3.50
C VAL A 89 2.70 -0.76 2.08
N ARG A 90 2.80 0.34 1.33
CA ARG A 90 3.18 0.33 -0.09
C ARG A 90 4.70 0.39 -0.30
N VAL A 91 5.42 0.90 0.71
CA VAL A 91 6.87 1.10 0.64
C VAL A 91 7.60 -0.05 1.28
N HIS A 92 8.66 -0.51 0.61
CA HIS A 92 9.58 -1.55 1.10
C HIS A 92 10.98 -0.95 1.36
N PRO A 93 11.61 -1.26 2.51
CA PRO A 93 12.93 -0.74 2.85
C PRO A 93 14.05 -1.55 2.18
N PHE A 94 14.35 -1.24 0.92
CA PHE A 94 15.41 -1.93 0.16
C PHE A 94 16.80 -1.32 0.32
N HIS A 95 16.92 -0.04 0.68
CA HIS A 95 18.20 0.67 0.76
C HIS A 95 18.91 0.36 2.08
N VAL A 96 20.17 -0.04 2.04
CA VAL A 96 20.96 -0.34 3.23
C VAL A 96 21.82 0.86 3.61
N LEU A 97 21.55 1.41 4.78
CA LEU A 97 22.36 2.40 5.49
C LEU A 97 23.62 1.73 6.06
N ARG A 98 24.74 2.47 6.04
CA ARG A 98 26.01 2.04 6.62
C ARG A 98 26.39 2.91 7.81
N ILE A 99 26.91 2.25 8.85
CA ILE A 99 27.65 2.83 9.98
C ILE A 99 29.02 2.17 9.95
N ASN A 100 30.09 2.87 10.35
CA ASN A 100 31.48 2.35 10.38
C ASN A 100 31.73 1.10 11.26
N LYS A 101 30.69 0.36 11.67
CA LYS A 101 30.78 -1.01 12.20
C LYS A 101 29.53 -1.87 11.92
N MET A 102 28.45 -1.35 11.32
CA MET A 102 27.14 -2.05 11.17
C MET A 102 26.32 -1.57 9.97
N LEU A 103 25.48 -2.46 9.41
CA LEU A 103 24.51 -2.20 8.32
C LEU A 103 23.10 -1.99 8.91
N SER A 104 22.24 -1.18 8.30
CA SER A 104 20.84 -0.99 8.73
C SER A 104 19.93 -0.74 7.53
N CYS A 105 18.68 -1.21 7.53
CA CYS A 105 17.78 -1.06 6.37
C CYS A 105 16.90 0.21 6.46
N ALA A 106 16.84 0.97 5.36
CA ALA A 106 15.96 2.10 5.12
C ALA A 106 15.31 2.02 3.73
N GLY A 107 14.19 2.70 3.53
CA GLY A 107 13.58 2.90 2.22
C GLY A 107 13.87 4.31 1.74
N ALA A 108 14.50 4.44 0.57
CA ALA A 108 14.53 5.71 -0.13
C ALA A 108 13.15 6.00 -0.71
N ILE A 109 12.56 7.15 -0.37
CA ILE A 109 11.23 7.53 -0.84
C ILE A 109 11.36 8.77 -1.71
N GLY A 110 10.91 8.66 -2.95
CA GLY A 110 10.73 9.79 -3.85
C GLY A 110 9.55 10.68 -3.45
N PHE A 111 9.55 11.92 -3.92
CA PHE A 111 8.44 12.84 -3.71
C PHE A 111 7.13 12.28 -4.29
N ARG A 112 6.02 12.44 -3.56
CA ARG A 112 4.65 11.98 -3.94
C ARG A 112 4.46 10.46 -4.01
N LEU A 113 5.34 9.68 -3.39
CA LEU A 113 5.09 8.25 -3.20
C LEU A 113 4.08 7.98 -2.08
N VAL A 114 3.21 7.02 -2.32
CA VAL A 114 2.25 6.52 -1.32
C VAL A 114 2.99 5.63 -0.33
N LEU A 115 2.88 5.96 0.97
CA LEU A 115 3.48 5.22 2.08
C LEU A 115 2.57 4.09 2.56
N LEU A 116 1.35 4.47 2.94
CA LEU A 116 0.33 3.59 3.51
C LEU A 116 -0.96 3.78 2.70
N SER A 117 -1.71 2.69 2.53
CA SER A 117 -3.03 2.69 1.92
C SER A 117 -3.99 1.92 2.81
N VAL A 118 -5.15 2.49 3.11
CA VAL A 118 -6.23 1.78 3.80
C VAL A 118 -7.40 1.71 2.84
N ARG A 119 -8.00 0.53 2.70
CA ARG A 119 -9.33 0.37 2.12
C ARG A 119 -10.33 -0.03 3.19
N CYS A 120 -11.53 0.52 3.15
CA CYS A 120 -12.61 0.22 4.09
C CYS A 120 -13.97 0.50 3.43
N LYS A 121 -15.06 0.29 4.18
CA LYS A 121 -16.39 0.79 3.81
C LYS A 121 -16.45 2.31 3.99
N ASP A 122 -17.31 2.99 3.24
CA ASP A 122 -17.47 4.45 3.34
C ASP A 122 -17.94 4.89 4.74
N THR A 123 -18.64 4.02 5.48
CA THR A 123 -19.03 4.27 6.89
C THR A 123 -17.83 4.53 7.80
N ASN A 124 -16.69 3.87 7.55
CA ASN A 124 -15.50 3.95 8.39
C ASN A 124 -14.48 4.98 7.89
N LYS A 125 -14.89 5.87 6.97
CA LYS A 125 -14.04 6.91 6.37
C LYS A 125 -13.36 7.79 7.43
N ASN A 126 -14.12 8.28 8.40
CA ASN A 126 -13.60 9.20 9.43
C ASN A 126 -12.53 8.51 10.30
N HIS A 127 -12.75 7.23 10.63
CA HIS A 127 -11.78 6.44 11.38
C HIS A 127 -10.50 6.19 10.56
N ALA A 128 -10.62 5.97 9.25
CA ALA A 128 -9.46 5.79 8.39
C ALA A 128 -8.61 7.07 8.28
N HIS A 129 -9.24 8.25 8.23
CA HIS A 129 -8.54 9.54 8.31
C HIS A 129 -7.75 9.70 9.60
N GLU A 130 -8.39 9.48 10.74
CA GLU A 130 -7.75 9.61 12.05
C GLU A 130 -6.62 8.59 12.25
N ALA A 131 -6.80 7.36 11.75
CA ALA A 131 -5.75 6.33 11.78
C ALA A 131 -4.50 6.78 11.02
N LEU A 132 -4.67 7.33 9.81
CA LEU A 132 -3.56 7.84 9.01
C LEU A 132 -2.96 9.12 9.58
N ARG A 133 -3.75 9.96 10.24
CA ARG A 133 -3.24 11.13 10.99
C ARG A 133 -2.32 10.70 12.13
N ARG A 134 -2.68 9.64 12.87
CA ARG A 134 -1.82 9.06 13.93
C ARG A 134 -0.56 8.42 13.36
N ALA A 135 -0.66 7.73 12.22
CA ALA A 135 0.47 7.14 11.53
C ALA A 135 1.43 8.20 10.98
N LYS A 136 0.91 9.34 10.50
CA LYS A 136 1.70 10.48 10.01
C LYS A 136 2.74 10.96 11.03
N PHE A 137 2.39 11.03 12.32
CA PHE A 137 3.33 11.43 13.38
C PHE A 137 4.51 10.47 13.60
N LYS A 138 4.51 9.29 12.97
CA LYS A 138 5.63 8.34 13.04
C LYS A 138 6.63 8.51 11.89
N PHE A 139 6.28 9.31 10.88
CA PHE A 139 7.18 9.61 9.78
C PHE A 139 7.95 10.92 10.02
N PRO A 140 9.20 11.01 9.56
CA PRO A 140 9.92 12.29 9.49
C PRO A 140 9.26 13.20 8.45
N GLY A 141 9.46 14.51 8.50
CA GLY A 141 9.03 15.40 7.40
C GLY A 141 7.52 15.60 7.26
N ARG A 142 7.09 16.00 6.06
CA ARG A 142 5.70 16.35 5.75
C ARG A 142 5.01 15.26 4.94
N GLN A 143 3.94 14.70 5.50
CA GLN A 143 3.02 13.81 4.77
C GLN A 143 1.65 14.46 4.57
N LYS A 144 1.00 14.11 3.47
CA LYS A 144 -0.38 14.47 3.17
C LYS A 144 -1.25 13.22 3.16
N ILE A 145 -2.46 13.36 3.69
CA ILE A 145 -3.50 12.33 3.61
C ILE A 145 -4.36 12.69 2.41
N ILE A 146 -4.60 11.71 1.53
CA ILE A 146 -5.32 11.91 0.28
C ILE A 146 -6.38 10.83 0.15
N GLU A 147 -7.63 11.23 -0.08
CA GLU A 147 -8.71 10.32 -0.45
C GLU A 147 -8.58 9.95 -1.92
N SER A 148 -8.64 8.65 -2.21
CA SER A 148 -8.58 8.17 -3.58
C SER A 148 -9.96 8.25 -4.24
N ARG A 149 -9.99 8.74 -5.48
CA ARG A 149 -11.16 8.63 -6.37
C ARG A 149 -11.31 7.23 -6.98
N LYS A 150 -10.34 6.33 -6.71
CA LYS A 150 -10.33 4.97 -7.22
C LYS A 150 -11.14 4.03 -6.34
N TRP A 151 -11.55 2.91 -6.91
CA TRP A 151 -12.26 1.85 -6.18
C TRP A 151 -11.27 0.98 -5.40
N GLY A 152 -11.26 1.11 -4.07
CA GLY A 152 -10.37 0.33 -3.21
C GLY A 152 -8.90 0.42 -3.63
N PHE A 153 -8.25 -0.73 -3.79
CA PHE A 153 -6.86 -0.82 -4.26
C PHE A 153 -6.70 -1.00 -5.77
N THR A 154 -7.81 -0.92 -6.53
CA THR A 154 -7.79 -1.08 -7.98
C THR A 154 -7.25 0.17 -8.68
N LYS A 155 -7.02 0.04 -9.99
CA LYS A 155 -6.63 1.16 -10.85
C LYS A 155 -7.82 2.00 -11.35
N PHE A 156 -9.05 1.46 -11.26
CA PHE A 156 -10.26 2.07 -11.83
C PHE A 156 -10.82 3.17 -10.94
N SER A 157 -11.42 4.20 -11.54
CA SER A 157 -12.20 5.19 -10.80
C SER A 157 -13.45 4.52 -10.21
N ARG A 158 -14.05 5.10 -9.16
CA ARG A 158 -15.30 4.55 -8.61
C ARG A 158 -16.43 4.50 -9.64
N ALA A 159 -16.58 5.56 -10.44
CA ALA A 159 -17.59 5.64 -11.48
C ALA A 159 -17.35 4.60 -12.58
N ASP A 160 -16.11 4.47 -13.05
CA ASP A 160 -15.76 3.48 -14.08
C ASP A 160 -15.93 2.05 -13.57
N TYR A 161 -15.60 1.79 -12.32
CA TYR A 161 -15.76 0.46 -11.74
C TYR A 161 -17.23 0.02 -11.75
N VAL A 162 -18.15 0.90 -11.32
CA VAL A 162 -19.59 0.60 -11.33
C VAL A 162 -20.10 0.39 -12.76
N ARG A 163 -19.70 1.25 -13.70
CA ARG A 163 -20.07 1.13 -15.12
C ARG A 163 -19.58 -0.18 -15.74
N LEU A 164 -18.28 -0.48 -15.62
CA LEU A 164 -17.66 -1.68 -16.18
C LEU A 164 -18.18 -2.96 -15.50
N LYS A 165 -18.62 -2.88 -14.24
CA LYS A 165 -19.29 -3.98 -13.55
C LYS A 165 -20.69 -4.23 -14.10
N ALA A 166 -21.45 -3.17 -14.38
CA ALA A 166 -22.77 -3.26 -15.02
C ALA A 166 -22.66 -3.81 -16.45
N GLU A 167 -21.60 -3.47 -17.18
CA GLU A 167 -21.27 -4.03 -18.51
C GLU A 167 -20.74 -5.49 -18.43
N HIS A 168 -20.61 -6.09 -17.25
CA HIS A 168 -19.99 -7.41 -17.03
C HIS A 168 -18.56 -7.56 -17.58
N ARG A 169 -17.82 -6.46 -17.68
CA ARG A 169 -16.43 -6.42 -18.21
C ARG A 169 -15.35 -6.53 -17.14
N ILE A 170 -15.73 -6.53 -15.86
CA ILE A 170 -14.80 -6.68 -14.75
C ILE A 170 -14.95 -8.06 -14.12
N VAL A 171 -13.82 -8.75 -13.97
CA VAL A 171 -13.71 -9.99 -13.20
C VAL A 171 -13.03 -9.69 -11.86
N PRO A 172 -13.64 -10.04 -10.71
CA PRO A 172 -12.99 -9.90 -9.42
C PRO A 172 -11.83 -10.91 -9.29
N ASP A 173 -10.66 -10.42 -8.86
CA ASP A 173 -9.44 -11.20 -8.66
C ASP A 173 -8.97 -11.01 -7.21
N GLY A 174 -9.80 -11.49 -6.28
CA GLY A 174 -9.63 -11.30 -4.84
C GLY A 174 -9.68 -9.81 -4.43
N VAL A 175 -8.53 -9.26 -4.07
CA VAL A 175 -8.38 -7.85 -3.65
C VAL A 175 -8.51 -6.87 -4.82
N ASN A 176 -8.13 -7.33 -6.01
CA ASN A 176 -8.07 -6.53 -7.23
C ASN A 176 -9.19 -6.92 -8.20
N ALA A 177 -9.23 -6.24 -9.34
CA ALA A 177 -10.15 -6.49 -10.43
C ALA A 177 -9.39 -6.52 -11.76
N LYS A 178 -9.71 -7.49 -12.62
CA LYS A 178 -9.21 -7.61 -13.98
C LYS A 178 -10.25 -7.05 -14.95
N LEU A 179 -9.79 -6.31 -15.95
CA LEU A 179 -10.64 -5.82 -17.04
C LEU A 179 -10.57 -6.83 -18.19
N LEU A 180 -11.73 -7.26 -18.66
CA LEU A 180 -11.87 -8.06 -19.86
C LEU A 180 -11.71 -7.15 -21.07
N GLY A 181 -10.56 -7.27 -21.72
CA GLY A 181 -10.27 -6.58 -22.98
C GLY A 181 -10.74 -7.38 -24.19
N CYS A 182 -10.53 -6.82 -25.38
CA CYS A 182 -10.81 -7.49 -26.65
C CYS A 182 -9.66 -8.42 -27.11
N HIS A 183 -8.66 -8.64 -26.26
CA HIS A 183 -7.50 -9.48 -26.53
C HIS A 183 -7.65 -10.83 -25.82
N GLY A 184 -7.39 -11.92 -26.53
CA GLY A 184 -7.55 -13.29 -26.04
C GLY A 184 -8.22 -14.18 -27.08
N SER A 185 -8.09 -15.50 -26.91
CA SER A 185 -8.62 -16.50 -27.85
C SER A 185 -10.13 -16.30 -28.10
N LEU A 186 -10.52 -16.30 -29.37
CA LEU A 186 -11.92 -16.16 -29.78
C LEU A 186 -12.77 -17.36 -29.34
N ALA A 187 -12.15 -18.54 -29.17
CA ALA A 187 -12.84 -19.76 -28.75
C ALA A 187 -13.50 -19.66 -27.36
N LEU A 188 -13.01 -18.75 -26.49
CA LEU A 188 -13.54 -18.55 -25.14
C LEU A 188 -14.66 -17.50 -25.09
N ARG A 189 -15.06 -16.92 -26.23
CA ARG A 189 -16.10 -15.89 -26.30
C ARG A 189 -17.43 -16.54 -26.69
N ARG A 190 -18.53 -16.06 -26.10
CA ARG A 190 -19.87 -16.44 -26.56
C ARG A 190 -20.09 -15.92 -27.99
N PRO A 191 -20.77 -16.67 -28.86
CA PRO A 191 -21.25 -16.16 -30.15
C PRO A 191 -22.07 -14.87 -29.96
N GLY A 192 -21.74 -13.81 -30.69
CA GLY A 192 -22.39 -12.48 -30.56
C GLY A 192 -21.88 -11.61 -29.40
N GLY A 193 -20.97 -12.13 -28.55
CA GLY A 193 -20.34 -11.39 -27.46
C GLY A 193 -18.91 -10.96 -27.81
N ALA A 194 -18.60 -9.67 -27.69
CA ALA A 194 -17.24 -9.16 -27.91
C ALA A 194 -16.24 -9.58 -26.80
N PHE A 195 -16.74 -9.94 -25.61
CA PHE A 195 -15.94 -10.17 -24.41
C PHE A 195 -16.07 -11.62 -23.91
N ILE A 196 -15.01 -12.10 -23.23
CA ILE A 196 -14.98 -13.42 -22.57
C ILE A 196 -15.87 -13.36 -21.33
N ASP A 197 -16.59 -14.44 -21.03
CA ASP A 197 -17.36 -14.50 -19.79
C ASP A 197 -16.48 -14.54 -18.55
N ALA A 198 -16.93 -13.86 -17.51
CA ALA A 198 -16.31 -13.89 -16.19
C ALA A 198 -16.22 -15.30 -15.57
N ALA A 199 -17.03 -16.26 -16.01
CA ALA A 199 -17.12 -17.61 -15.45
C ALA A 199 -16.12 -18.64 -16.04
N VAL A 200 -15.37 -18.28 -17.09
CA VAL A 200 -14.49 -19.22 -17.83
C VAL A 200 -13.02 -19.14 -17.36
N ASN A 201 -12.70 -18.33 -16.35
CA ASN A 201 -11.36 -18.26 -15.73
C ASN A 201 -11.31 -18.93 -14.37
#